data_AF-A0A923Q3V8-F1
#
_entry.id   AF-A0A923Q3V8-F1
#
_cell.length_a   1.000
_cell.length_b   1.000
_cell.length_c   1.000
_cell.angle_alpha   90.00
_cell.angle_beta   90.00
_cell.angle_gamma   90.00
#
_symmetry.space_group_name_H-M   'P 1'
#
loop_
_entity.id
_entity.type
_entity.pdbx_description
1 polymer ?
#
loop_
_entity_poly.entity_id
_entity_poly.type
_entity_poly.pdbx_seq_one_letter_code
_entity_poly.pdbx_strand_id
1 'polypeptide(L)' 'CLGHVPRVGEAVEVDGHRLEVTELDNRRVARVRVTPLETAEPLEQTV' A
#
# COMPACT_ATOMS: atom_id res chain seq x y z
N CYS A 1 -5.72 1.35 9.01
CA CYS A 1 -5.17 2.66 9.47
C CYS A 1 -3.85 2.44 10.21
N LEU A 2 -2.83 3.29 9.99
CA LEU A 2 -1.48 3.06 10.52
C LEU A 2 -1.31 3.43 12.01
N GLY A 3 -1.99 4.44 12.55
CA GLY A 3 -2.06 4.67 14.01
C GLY A 3 -0.74 4.99 14.75
N HIS A 4 0.39 5.02 14.04
CA HIS A 4 1.72 5.35 14.54
C HIS A 4 2.54 6.00 13.40
N VAL A 5 3.79 6.41 13.69
CA VAL A 5 4.71 6.91 12.66
C VAL A 5 5.28 5.72 11.89
N PRO A 6 4.95 5.55 10.60
CA PRO A 6 5.35 4.40 9.81
C PRO A 6 6.83 4.47 9.42
N ARG A 7 7.38 3.36 8.92
CA ARG A 7 8.76 3.28 8.40
C ARG A 7 8.79 3.26 6.86
N VAL A 8 9.93 3.62 6.27
CA VAL A 8 10.15 3.42 4.83
C VAL A 8 10.08 1.91 4.51
N GLY A 9 9.38 1.56 3.43
CA GLY A 9 9.08 0.18 3.01
C GLY A 9 7.80 -0.39 3.64
N GLU A 10 7.20 0.28 4.62
CA GLU A 10 5.93 -0.13 5.20
C GLU A 10 4.79 0.13 4.21
N ALA A 11 3.87 -0.82 4.09
CA ALA A 11 2.73 -0.73 3.17
C ALA A 11 1.41 -0.99 3.88
N VAL A 12 0.36 -0.29 3.43
CA VAL A 12 -1.01 -0.49 3.87
C VAL A 12 -1.93 -0.60 2.66
N GLU A 13 -2.93 -1.45 2.76
CA GLU A 13 -3.96 -1.62 1.75
C GLU A 13 -5.21 -0.84 2.18
N VAL A 14 -5.71 0.02 1.30
CA VAL A 14 -6.91 0.84 1.52
C VAL A 14 -7.58 1.12 0.18
N ASP A 15 -8.90 1.03 0.13
CA ASP A 15 -9.71 1.33 -1.07
C ASP A 15 -9.23 0.62 -2.34
N GLY A 16 -8.79 -0.65 -2.24
CA GLY A 16 -8.30 -1.42 -3.38
C GLY A 16 -6.92 -0.99 -3.90
N HIS A 17 -6.15 -0.25 -3.10
CA HIS A 17 -4.82 0.21 -3.44
C HIS A 17 -3.83 -0.15 -2.33
N ARG A 18 -2.63 -0.56 -2.73
CA ARG A 18 -1.49 -0.72 -1.84
C ARG A 18 -0.69 0.58 -1.83
N LEU A 19 -0.60 1.19 -0.65
CA LEU A 19 0.18 2.39 -0.41
C LEU A 19 1.45 2.00 0.33
N GLU A 20 2.60 2.09 -0.31
CA GLU A 20 3.91 1.82 0.27
C GLU A 20 4.65 3.14 0.55
N VAL A 21 5.15 3.32 1.78
CA VAL A 21 5.94 4.49 2.16
C VAL A 21 7.33 4.37 1.55
N THR A 22 7.67 5.27 0.63
CA THR A 22 8.99 5.28 -0.01
C THR A 22 9.92 6.33 0.57
N GLU A 23 9.37 7.34 1.25
CA GLU A 23 10.16 8.42 1.84
C GLU A 23 9.45 9.01 3.06
N LEU A 24 10.22 9.29 4.11
CA LEU A 24 9.79 10.04 5.29
C LEU A 24 10.54 11.37 5.34
N ASP A 25 9.82 12.45 5.64
CA ASP A 25 10.39 13.71 6.06
C ASP A 25 10.18 13.86 7.58
N ASN A 26 11.26 13.64 8.32
CA ASN A 26 11.29 13.67 9.79
C ASN A 26 10.27 12.68 10.44
N ARG A 27 9.03 13.12 10.69
CA ARG A 27 7.94 12.28 11.26
C ARG A 27 6.70 12.19 10.36
N ARG A 28 6.79 12.68 9.13
CA ARG A 28 5.68 12.67 8.16
C ARG A 28 6.07 11.86 6.93
N VAL A 29 5.11 11.16 6.36
CA VAL A 29 5.31 10.52 5.06
C VAL A 29 5.44 11.60 4.00
N ALA A 30 6.58 11.62 3.32
CA ALA A 30 6.89 12.58 2.26
C ALA A 30 6.49 12.03 0.88
N ARG A 31 6.67 10.72 0.66
CA ARG A 31 6.31 10.05 -0.59
C ARG A 31 5.73 8.66 -0.35
N VAL A 32 4.69 8.34 -1.11
CA VAL A 32 4.12 7.00 -1.19
C VAL A 32 4.16 6.50 -2.63
N ARG A 33 4.40 5.21 -2.81
CA ARG A 33 4.10 4.50 -4.04
C ARG A 33 2.70 3.91 -3.90
N VAL A 34 1.81 4.29 -4.82
CA VAL A 34 0.45 3.73 -4.89
C VAL A 34 0.45 2.69 -6.01
N THR A 35 0.05 1.48 -5.68
CA THR A 35 -0.15 0.40 -6.64
C THR A 35 -1.61 -0.02 -6.53
N PRO A 36 -2.40 -0.01 -7.62
CA PRO A 36 -3.72 -0.62 -7.60
C PRO A 36 -3.53 -2.09 -7.22
N LEU A 37 -4.29 -2.56 -6.24
CA LEU A 37 -4.40 -3.99 -6.03
C LEU A 37 -5.20 -4.47 -7.23
N GLU A 38 -4.60 -5.33 -8.06
CA GLU A 38 -5.42 -6.16 -8.93
C GLU A 38 -6.40 -6.84 -8.00
N THR A 39 -7.67 -6.42 -8.05
CA THR A 39 -8.76 -7.23 -7.53
C THR A 39 -8.55 -8.56 -8.21
N ALA A 40 -8.06 -9.54 -7.45
CA ALA A 40 -8.11 -10.90 -7.89
C ALA A 40 -9.61 -11.22 -8.00
N GLU A 41 -10.18 -10.93 -9.17
CA GLU A 41 -11.21 -11.78 -9.71
C GLU A 41 -10.61 -13.18 -9.58
N PRO A 42 -11.21 -14.07 -8.77
CA PRO A 42 -10.66 -15.40 -8.62
C PRO A 42 -10.54 -15.95 -10.04
N LEU A 43 -9.31 -16.30 -10.41
CA LEU A 43 -9.02 -17.06 -11.60
C LEU A 43 -9.77 -18.39 -11.47
N GLU A 44 -11.05 -18.38 -11.85
CA GLU A 44 -11.82 -19.58 -12.17
C GLU A 44 -11.23 -20.11 -13.48
N GLN A 45 -10.01 -20.64 -13.39
CA GLN A 45 -9.43 -21.50 -14.38
C GLN A 45 -10.14 -22.85 -14.29
N THR A 46 -11.37 -22.89 -14.81
CA THR A 46 -12.01 -24.16 -15.18
C THR A 46 -11.45 -24.56 -16.54
N VAL A 47 -10.65 -25.62 -16.58
CA VAL A 47 -10.31 -26.39 -17.78
C VAL A 47 -10.53 -27.86 -17.49
#